data_AF-A0A1N6FD31-F1
#
_entry.id   AF-A0A1N6FD31-F1
#
_cell.length_a   1.000
_cell.length_b   1.000
_cell.length_c   1.000
_cell.angle_alpha   90.00
_cell.angle_beta   90.00
_cell.angle_gamma   90.00
#
_symmetry.space_group_name_H-M   'P 1'
#
loop_
_entity.id
_entity.type
_entity.pdbx_description
1 polymer ?
#
loop_
_entity_poly.entity_id
_entity_poly.type
_entity_poly.pdbx_seq_one_letter_code
_entity_poly.pdbx_strand_id
1 'polypeptide(L)'
;MLGTSTRTFIAQACALPPVSLAAAFDRAVSLRRAGGKEASRALKLSAIDNSQLERAVSAALLPRADELDDFRPGLHSDAKSAVVIAARAVEKSAQLTPEQYALLVTPFVVVGLDVPFTPAEQRAHGGSSPSPDGSEGGVG
;
A
#
# COMPACT_ATOMS: atom_id res chain seq x y z
N MET A 1 -3.59 -11.16 12.78
CA MET A 1 -4.52 -11.60 11.70
C MET A 1 -4.67 -10.43 10.77
N LEU A 2 -4.31 -10.58 9.49
CA LEU A 2 -4.29 -9.46 8.54
C LEU A 2 -5.70 -8.91 8.28
N GLY A 3 -5.82 -7.58 8.22
CA GLY A 3 -7.05 -6.90 7.86
C GLY A 3 -7.49 -7.20 6.42
N THR A 4 -8.79 -7.01 6.14
CA THR A 4 -9.36 -7.26 4.80
C THR A 4 -8.67 -6.43 3.72
N SER A 5 -8.47 -5.14 3.96
CA SER A 5 -7.81 -4.23 3.02
C SER A 5 -6.38 -4.67 2.68
N THR A 6 -5.63 -5.14 3.67
CA THR A 6 -4.27 -5.67 3.49
C THR A 6 -4.27 -6.93 2.62
N ARG A 7 -5.22 -7.85 2.84
CA ARG A 7 -5.33 -9.07 2.03
C ARG A 7 -5.69 -8.76 0.58
N THR A 8 -6.65 -7.85 0.37
CA THR A 8 -7.06 -7.41 -0.97
C THR A 8 -5.88 -6.77 -1.70
N PHE A 9 -5.14 -5.88 -1.03
CA PHE A 9 -3.94 -5.27 -1.59
C PHE A 9 -2.90 -6.32 -2.01
N ILE A 10 -2.59 -7.30 -1.14
CA ILE A 10 -1.63 -8.37 -1.47
C ILE A 10 -2.09 -9.15 -2.70
N ALA A 11 -3.37 -9.54 -2.75
CA ALA A 11 -3.91 -10.28 -3.88
C ALA A 11 -3.79 -9.50 -5.20
N GLN A 12 -4.15 -8.22 -5.20
CA GLN A 12 -4.06 -7.35 -6.38
C GLN A 12 -2.61 -7.10 -6.78
N ALA A 13 -1.72 -6.83 -5.82
CA ALA A 13 -0.32 -6.52 -6.10
C ALA A 13 0.41 -7.73 -6.65
N CYS A 14 0.17 -8.91 -6.10
CA CYS A 14 0.75 -10.15 -6.58
C CYS A 14 0.18 -10.62 -7.94
N ALA A 15 -0.98 -10.09 -8.35
CA ALA A 15 -1.56 -10.36 -9.67
C ALA A 15 -1.04 -9.42 -10.77
N LEU A 16 -0.21 -8.41 -10.43
CA LEU A 16 0.35 -7.50 -11.42
C LEU A 16 1.26 -8.22 -12.44
N PRO A 17 1.31 -7.74 -13.69
CA PRO A 17 2.27 -8.25 -14.68
C PRO A 17 3.74 -8.06 -14.22
N PRO A 18 4.69 -8.89 -14.71
CA PRO A 18 6.10 -8.77 -14.34
C PRO A 18 6.69 -7.37 -14.57
N VAL A 19 6.33 -6.74 -15.69
CA VAL A 19 6.74 -5.35 -16.02
C VAL A 19 6.27 -4.33 -14.99
N SER A 20 5.05 -4.48 -14.47
CA SER A 20 4.48 -3.59 -13.45
C SER A 20 5.14 -3.82 -12.09
N LEU A 21 5.45 -5.07 -11.74
CA LEU A 21 6.18 -5.40 -10.51
C LEU A 21 7.61 -4.84 -10.54
N ALA A 22 8.30 -4.95 -11.68
CA ALA A 22 9.63 -4.39 -11.86
C ALA A 22 9.60 -2.85 -11.73
N ALA A 23 8.66 -2.18 -12.42
CA ALA A 23 8.50 -0.73 -12.34
C ALA A 23 8.15 -0.26 -10.92
N ALA A 24 7.28 -0.99 -10.22
CA ALA A 24 6.95 -0.71 -8.83
C ALA A 24 8.18 -0.87 -7.92
N PHE A 25 8.97 -1.92 -8.09
CA PHE A 25 10.19 -2.09 -7.30
C PHE A 25 11.21 -0.97 -7.55
N ASP A 26 11.48 -0.63 -8.81
CA ASP A 26 12.45 0.41 -9.16
C ASP A 26 12.03 1.78 -8.59
N ARG A 27 10.71 2.05 -8.61
CA ARG A 27 10.15 3.24 -7.96
C ARG A 27 10.27 3.18 -6.43
N ALA A 28 10.00 2.02 -5.82
CA ALA A 28 10.17 1.84 -4.37
C ALA A 28 11.62 2.08 -3.93
N VAL A 29 12.60 1.59 -4.69
CA VAL A 29 14.04 1.85 -4.44
C VAL A 29 14.35 3.35 -4.51
N SER A 30 13.79 4.05 -5.50
CA SER A 30 13.97 5.49 -5.68
C SER A 30 13.39 6.28 -4.49
N LEU A 31 12.17 5.95 -4.07
CA LEU A 31 11.49 6.60 -2.94
C LEU A 31 12.10 6.24 -1.59
N ARG A 32 12.71 5.06 -1.47
CA ARG A 32 13.42 4.64 -0.25
C ARG A 32 14.54 5.61 0.10
N ARG A 33 15.27 6.13 -0.89
CA ARG A 33 16.32 7.14 -0.71
C ARG A 33 15.76 8.52 -0.36
N ALA A 34 14.54 8.82 -0.78
CA ALA A 34 13.85 10.10 -0.55
C ALA A 34 13.06 10.17 0.77
N GLY A 35 13.21 9.19 1.67
CA GLY A 35 12.52 9.17 2.97
C GLY A 35 11.73 7.88 3.24
N GLY A 36 11.55 7.00 2.25
CA GLY A 36 10.84 5.74 2.42
C GLY A 36 11.48 4.78 3.45
N LYS A 37 12.80 4.88 3.69
CA LYS A 37 13.46 4.13 4.77
C LYS A 37 12.96 4.53 6.16
N GLU A 38 12.78 5.83 6.40
CA GLU A 38 12.30 6.33 7.69
C GLU A 38 10.80 6.07 7.86
N ALA A 39 10.01 6.22 6.79
CA ALA A 39 8.61 5.80 6.78
C ALA A 39 8.45 4.31 7.12
N SER A 40 9.26 3.42 6.52
CA SER A 40 9.21 2.00 6.83
C SER A 40 9.65 1.66 8.27
N ARG A 41 10.52 2.48 8.88
CA ARG A 41 10.97 2.31 10.27
C ARG A 41 9.94 2.80 11.29
N ALA A 42 9.09 3.75 10.92
CA ALA A 42 7.99 4.21 11.77
C ALA A 42 6.97 3.09 12.06
N LEU A 43 6.88 2.09 11.17
CA LEU A 43 5.98 0.95 11.31
C LEU A 43 6.42 -0.03 12.39
N LYS A 44 5.65 -0.10 13.49
CA LYS A 44 5.82 -1.10 14.54
C LYS A 44 4.80 -2.22 14.34
N LEU A 45 5.22 -3.25 13.60
CA LEU A 45 4.47 -4.52 13.51
C LEU A 45 4.98 -5.51 14.54
N SER A 46 4.08 -6.33 15.08
CA SER A 46 4.46 -7.50 15.86
C SER A 46 5.20 -8.50 14.97
N ALA A 47 6.09 -9.31 15.55
CA ALA A 47 6.78 -10.37 14.80
C ALA A 47 5.78 -11.35 14.16
N ILE A 48 4.66 -11.61 14.83
CA ILE A 48 3.59 -12.49 14.34
C ILE A 48 2.92 -11.87 13.11
N ASP A 49 2.50 -10.61 13.16
CA ASP A 49 1.83 -9.97 12.03
C ASP A 49 2.80 -9.82 10.84
N ASN A 50 4.07 -9.51 11.10
CA ASN A 50 5.08 -9.43 10.06
C ASN A 50 5.30 -10.79 9.37
N SER A 51 5.38 -11.87 10.15
CA SER A 51 5.49 -13.23 9.61
C SER A 51 4.25 -13.65 8.81
N GLN A 52 3.04 -13.27 9.27
CA GLN A 52 1.80 -13.51 8.51
C GLN A 52 1.79 -12.79 7.16
N LEU A 53 2.24 -11.52 7.12
CA LEU A 53 2.40 -10.75 5.89
C LEU A 53 3.38 -11.43 4.93
N GLU A 54 4.59 -11.72 5.40
CA GLU A 54 5.62 -12.35 4.58
C GLU A 54 5.16 -13.69 4.02
N ARG A 55 4.46 -14.49 4.83
CA ARG A 55 3.90 -15.77 4.38
C ARG A 55 2.80 -15.58 3.35
N ALA A 56 1.89 -14.63 3.53
CA ALA A 56 0.82 -14.35 2.59
C ALA A 56 1.36 -13.90 1.22
N VAL A 57 2.34 -12.97 1.22
CA VAL A 57 2.98 -12.49 -0.01
C VAL A 57 3.77 -13.62 -0.68
N SER A 58 4.54 -14.39 0.10
CA SER A 58 5.31 -15.51 -0.46
C SER A 58 4.39 -16.55 -1.08
N ALA A 59 3.28 -16.90 -0.42
CA ALA A 59 2.32 -17.86 -0.95
C ALA A 59 1.64 -17.38 -2.25
N ALA A 60 1.42 -16.07 -2.38
CA ALA A 60 0.81 -15.47 -3.58
C ALA A 60 1.78 -15.35 -4.76
N LEU A 61 3.07 -15.11 -4.51
CA LEU A 61 4.09 -14.97 -5.56
C LEU A 61 4.78 -16.28 -5.95
N LEU A 62 4.83 -17.27 -5.04
CA LEU A 62 5.51 -18.54 -5.27
C LEU A 62 5.09 -19.26 -6.57
N PRO A 63 3.79 -19.32 -6.95
CA PRO A 63 3.38 -19.96 -8.21
C PRO A 63 3.91 -19.28 -9.46
N ARG A 64 4.39 -18.02 -9.35
CA ARG A 64 4.91 -17.19 -10.44
C ARG A 64 6.40 -16.93 -10.32
N ALA A 65 7.10 -17.63 -9.43
CA ALA A 65 8.53 -17.36 -9.18
C ALA A 65 9.35 -17.48 -10.46
N ASP A 66 9.17 -18.58 -11.21
CA ASP A 66 9.87 -18.83 -12.46
C ASP A 66 9.52 -17.78 -13.53
N GLU A 67 8.24 -17.45 -13.71
CA GLU A 67 7.77 -16.41 -14.65
C GLU A 67 8.44 -15.05 -14.38
N LEU A 68 8.55 -14.67 -13.10
CA LEU A 68 9.13 -13.39 -12.70
C LEU A 68 10.65 -13.38 -12.91
N ASP A 69 11.33 -14.44 -12.51
CA ASP A 69 12.78 -14.53 -12.64
C ASP A 69 13.23 -14.72 -14.11
N ASP A 70 12.40 -15.34 -14.96
CA ASP A 70 12.59 -15.39 -16.42
C ASP A 70 12.51 -14.00 -17.06
N PHE A 71 11.60 -13.13 -16.58
CA PHE A 71 11.49 -11.75 -17.06
C PHE A 71 12.69 -10.89 -16.61
N ARG A 72 13.07 -10.98 -15.34
CA ARG A 72 14.25 -10.30 -14.78
C ARG A 72 14.82 -11.11 -13.62
N PRO A 73 16.10 -11.54 -13.68
CA PRO A 73 16.70 -12.30 -12.59
C PRO A 73 16.58 -11.58 -11.25
N GLY A 74 15.99 -12.26 -10.26
CA GLY A 74 15.78 -11.74 -8.90
C GLY A 74 14.50 -10.94 -8.72
N LEU A 75 13.68 -10.76 -9.76
CA LEU A 75 12.42 -10.03 -9.67
C LEU A 75 11.44 -10.67 -8.69
N HIS A 76 11.44 -12.00 -8.55
CA HIS A 76 10.59 -12.64 -7.55
C HIS A 76 10.91 -12.15 -6.12
N SER A 77 12.19 -12.07 -5.77
CA SER A 77 12.66 -11.56 -4.47
C SER A 77 12.38 -10.06 -4.30
N ASP A 78 12.65 -9.28 -5.36
CA ASP A 78 12.43 -7.84 -5.38
C ASP A 78 10.94 -7.48 -5.22
N ALA A 79 10.07 -8.14 -5.99
CA ALA A 79 8.63 -7.98 -5.92
C ALA A 79 8.11 -8.35 -4.53
N LYS A 80 8.56 -9.47 -3.97
CA LYS A 80 8.22 -9.88 -2.60
C LYS A 80 8.57 -8.77 -1.59
N SER A 81 9.77 -8.22 -1.67
CA SER A 81 10.22 -7.14 -0.77
C SER A 81 9.35 -5.89 -0.89
N ALA A 82 9.09 -5.43 -2.11
CA ALA A 82 8.25 -4.25 -2.36
C ALA A 82 6.81 -4.44 -1.86
N VAL A 83 6.19 -5.59 -2.16
CA VAL A 83 4.82 -5.90 -1.75
C VAL A 83 4.71 -6.01 -0.23
N VAL A 84 5.68 -6.64 0.45
CA VAL A 84 5.68 -6.73 1.92
C VAL A 84 5.75 -5.32 2.54
N ILE A 85 6.63 -4.45 2.06
CA ILE A 85 6.76 -3.08 2.61
C ILE A 85 5.45 -2.29 2.44
N ALA A 86 4.85 -2.32 1.25
CA ALA A 86 3.59 -1.63 0.99
C ALA A 86 2.43 -2.24 1.80
N ALA A 87 2.35 -3.56 1.91
CA ALA A 87 1.33 -4.23 2.71
C ALA A 87 1.45 -3.90 4.21
N ARG A 88 2.67 -3.73 4.74
CA ARG A 88 2.88 -3.25 6.11
C ARG A 88 2.33 -1.82 6.29
N ALA A 89 2.49 -0.96 5.28
CA ALA A 89 1.94 0.39 5.29
C ALA A 89 0.41 0.37 5.30
N VAL A 90 -0.22 -0.50 4.51
CA VAL A 90 -1.69 -0.68 4.49
C VAL A 90 -2.20 -1.18 5.84
N GLU A 91 -1.57 -2.21 6.40
CA GLU A 91 -1.97 -2.82 7.68
C GLU A 91 -1.86 -1.86 8.87
N LYS A 92 -0.85 -0.99 8.86
CA LYS A 92 -0.57 -0.03 9.94
C LYS A 92 -0.65 1.42 9.46
N SER A 93 -1.57 1.70 8.53
CA SER A 93 -1.74 3.04 7.94
C SER A 93 -1.99 4.11 9.00
N ALA A 94 -2.67 3.77 10.10
CA ALA A 94 -2.90 4.67 11.24
C ALA A 94 -1.63 5.07 12.02
N GLN A 95 -0.49 4.39 11.83
CA GLN A 95 0.79 4.74 12.46
C GLN A 95 1.65 5.69 11.60
N LEU A 96 1.22 5.97 10.38
CA LEU A 96 1.98 6.76 9.41
C LEU A 96 1.33 8.14 9.21
N THR A 97 2.16 9.13 8.91
CA THR A 97 1.63 10.37 8.32
C THR A 97 1.16 10.09 6.88
N PRO A 98 0.26 10.93 6.32
CA PRO A 98 -0.17 10.78 4.92
C PRO A 98 0.99 10.73 3.94
N GLU A 99 2.03 11.54 4.15
CA GLU A 99 3.23 11.60 3.30
C GLU A 99 4.04 10.31 3.40
N GLN A 100 4.21 9.78 4.62
CA GLN A 100 4.91 8.51 4.84
C GLN A 100 4.14 7.33 4.22
N TYR A 101 2.82 7.32 4.36
CA TYR A 101 1.98 6.32 3.72
C TYR A 101 2.09 6.39 2.20
N ALA A 102 1.92 7.59 1.64
CA ALA A 102 2.05 7.84 0.21
C ALA A 102 3.40 7.36 -0.33
N LEU A 103 4.51 7.64 0.35
CA LEU A 103 5.85 7.17 -0.07
C LEU A 103 5.94 5.64 -0.18
N LEU A 104 5.24 4.90 0.67
CA LEU A 104 5.29 3.43 0.70
C LEU A 104 4.33 2.78 -0.31
N VAL A 105 3.21 3.44 -0.64
CA VAL A 105 2.18 2.86 -1.55
C VAL A 105 2.21 3.43 -2.98
N THR A 106 2.77 4.62 -3.19
CA THR A 106 2.90 5.27 -4.50
C THR A 106 3.48 4.36 -5.59
N PRO A 107 4.49 3.50 -5.32
CA PRO A 107 5.00 2.59 -6.35
C PRO A 107 3.93 1.70 -6.99
N PHE A 108 2.92 1.29 -6.22
CA PHE A 108 1.83 0.45 -6.68
C PHE A 108 0.70 1.27 -7.31
N VAL A 109 0.44 2.49 -6.80
CA VAL A 109 -0.54 3.42 -7.38
C VAL A 109 -0.14 3.82 -8.81
N VAL A 110 1.13 4.12 -9.05
CA VAL A 110 1.63 4.55 -10.37
C VAL A 110 1.49 3.45 -11.42
N VAL A 111 1.52 2.17 -11.02
CA VAL A 111 1.31 1.03 -11.92
C VAL A 111 -0.17 0.60 -12.02
N GLY A 112 -1.08 1.44 -11.50
CA GLY A 112 -2.53 1.29 -11.68
C GLY A 112 -3.24 0.51 -10.57
N LEU A 113 -2.59 0.26 -9.43
CA LEU A 113 -3.22 -0.45 -8.32
C LEU A 113 -4.00 0.52 -7.42
N ASP A 114 -5.26 0.19 -7.17
CA ASP A 114 -6.10 0.96 -6.26
C ASP A 114 -5.76 0.61 -4.80
N VAL A 115 -5.11 1.54 -4.11
CA VAL A 115 -4.68 1.35 -2.73
C VAL A 115 -5.63 2.11 -1.81
N PRO A 116 -6.15 1.50 -0.73
CA PRO A 116 -7.04 2.19 0.20
C PRO A 116 -6.37 3.44 0.78
N PHE A 117 -7.06 4.58 0.73
CA PHE A 117 -6.61 5.84 1.32
C PHE A 117 -6.43 5.73 2.84
N THR A 118 -5.54 6.56 3.40
CA THR A 118 -5.43 6.65 4.86
C THR A 118 -6.74 7.15 5.49
N PRO A 119 -7.05 6.78 6.74
CA PRO A 119 -8.19 7.36 7.47
C PRO A 119 -8.14 8.90 7.57
N ALA A 120 -6.94 9.50 7.51
CA ALA A 120 -6.75 10.94 7.49
C ALA A 120 -7.24 11.58 6.17
N GLU A 121 -6.98 10.94 5.04
CA GLU A 121 -7.50 11.36 3.73
C GLU A 121 -9.01 11.09 3.59
N GLN A 122 -9.52 10.00 4.17
CA GLN A 122 -10.97 9.73 4.19
C GLN A 122 -11.76 10.81 4.96
N ARG A 123 -11.19 11.37 6.04
CA ARG A 123 -11.79 12.53 6.73
C ARG A 123 -11.71 13.82 5.92
N ALA A 124 -10.66 14.00 5.12
CA ALA A 124 -10.52 15.16 4.24
C ALA A 124 -11.47 15.11 3.03
N HIS A 125 -11.77 13.92 2.50
CA HIS A 125 -12.70 13.73 1.36
C HIS A 125 -14.14 13.44 1.78
N GLY A 126 -14.39 13.01 3.03
CA GLY A 126 -15.73 12.79 3.58
C GLY A 126 -16.39 14.01 4.24
N GLY A 127 -15.75 15.17 4.21
CA GLY A 127 -16.21 16.40 4.87
C GLY A 127 -17.20 17.27 4.07
N SER A 128 -17.56 16.90 2.84
CA SER A 128 -18.59 17.62 2.07
C SER A 128 -19.95 16.94 2.22
N SER A 129 -20.54 17.03 3.41
CA SER A 129 -21.99 17.17 3.47
C SER A 129 -22.28 18.65 3.23
N PRO A 130 -22.91 19.04 2.11
CA PRO A 130 -23.55 20.34 2.05
C PRO A 130 -24.72 20.28 3.04
N SER A 131 -24.53 20.81 4.25
CA SER A 131 -25.65 21.26 5.06
C SER A 131 -26.33 22.38 4.26
N PRO A 132 -27.62 22.27 3.92
CA PRO A 132 -28.38 23.45 3.57
C PRO A 132 -28.67 24.18 4.89
N ASP A 133 -27.71 25.01 5.31
CA ASP A 133 -28.02 26.08 6.24
C ASP A 133 -28.79 27.14 5.46
N GLY A 134 -30.13 27.07 5.59
CA GLY A 134 -31.06 28.09 5.14
C GLY A 134 -31.80 28.59 6.36
N SER A 135 -31.14 29.46 7.13
CA SER A 135 -31.75 30.19 8.23
C SER A 135 -32.91 31.08 7.75
N GLU A 136 -34.03 30.95 8.46
CA GLU A 136 -34.90 32.01 9.02
C GLU A 136 -35.46 33.18 8.18
N GLY A 137 -36.76 33.42 8.40
CA GLY A 137 -37.47 34.70 8.15
C GLY A 137 -38.79 34.47 7.41
N GLY A 138 -39.98 34.77 7.92
CA GLY A 138 -40.38 35.52 9.10
C GLY A 138 -41.91 35.50 9.21
N VAL A 139 -42.37 36.01 10.35
CA VAL A 139 -43.77 36.21 10.75
C VAL A 139 -44.60 37.03 9.75
N GLY A 140 -45.89 36.71 9.67
CA GLY A 140 -46.92 37.46 8.93
C GLY A 140 -48.22 36.68 8.81
#